data_AF-A0A376TMM9-F1
#
_entry.id   AF-A0A376TMM9-F1
#
_cell.length_a   1.000
_cell.length_b   1.000
_cell.length_c   1.000
_cell.angle_alpha   90.00
_cell.angle_beta   90.00
_cell.angle_gamma   90.00
#
_symmetry.space_group_name_H-M   'P 1'
#
loop_
_entity.id
_entity.type
_entity.pdbx_description
1 polymer ?
#
loop_
_entity_poly.entity_id
_entity_poly.type
_entity_poly.pdbx_seq_one_letter_code
_entity_poly.pdbx_strand_id
1 'polypeptide(L)'
;MVVHRVESASVAAGVVKNPKRNVPIATIGGVLIAAVCYVLSTTAIMGMIPNAALRVSASPFGDAARMALGDTAGAIVSFCAAAGCLGSLGGWTLLAGQTAKAAADDGLFPPIFARVNKAGTPVAGLIIVGILMTIFQLSSISPNATKEFGLVSSVSVIFTLVPYLYTCAALLLLGHGHFGKARPAYLAVTTIAFLYCIWAVVGSGAKEVMWSFVTLMVITAMYALNYNRLHKNPYPLDAPISKD
;
A
#
# COMPACT_ATOMS: atom_id res chain seq x y z
N MET A 1 -5.10 3.72 9.02
CA MET A 1 -4.84 2.48 8.25
C MET A 1 -5.72 2.31 7.00
N VAL A 2 -6.90 2.94 6.89
CA VAL A 2 -7.80 2.78 5.73
C VAL A 2 -7.41 3.66 4.52
N VAL A 3 -6.73 4.79 4.75
CA VAL A 3 -6.40 5.77 3.69
C VAL A 3 -5.29 5.29 2.74
N HIS A 4 -4.43 4.36 3.13
CA HIS A 4 -3.34 3.81 2.30
C HIS A 4 -3.78 2.62 1.43
N ARG A 5 -5.06 2.53 1.03
CA ARG A 5 -5.60 1.37 0.29
C ARG A 5 -6.30 1.74 -1.01
N VAL A 6 -6.13 2.97 -1.47
CA VAL A 6 -6.82 3.51 -2.65
C VAL A 6 -6.49 2.69 -3.92
N GLU A 7 -5.28 2.13 -3.97
CA GLU A 7 -4.75 1.30 -5.06
C GLU A 7 -5.22 -0.15 -5.04
N SER A 8 -5.87 -0.62 -3.97
CA SER A 8 -6.19 -2.05 -3.80
C SER A 8 -6.97 -2.60 -4.99
N ALA A 9 -7.97 -1.86 -5.47
CA ALA A 9 -8.79 -2.28 -6.60
C ALA A 9 -8.01 -2.23 -7.93
N SER A 10 -7.12 -1.25 -8.12
CA SER A 10 -6.33 -1.13 -9.35
C SER A 10 -5.22 -2.17 -9.45
N VAL A 11 -4.56 -2.48 -8.33
CA VAL A 11 -3.55 -3.56 -8.27
C VAL A 11 -4.20 -4.93 -8.49
N ALA A 12 -5.40 -5.14 -7.95
CA ALA A 12 -6.16 -6.37 -8.15
C ALA A 12 -6.96 -6.42 -9.47
N ALA A 13 -6.77 -5.49 -10.41
CA ALA A 13 -7.59 -5.39 -11.61
C ALA A 13 -7.63 -6.68 -12.44
N GLY A 14 -6.55 -7.48 -12.43
CA GLY A 14 -6.48 -8.77 -13.12
C GLY A 14 -7.45 -9.84 -12.61
N VAL A 15 -7.99 -9.70 -11.40
CA VAL A 15 -8.96 -10.63 -10.79
C VAL A 15 -10.33 -10.01 -10.55
N VAL A 16 -10.53 -8.74 -10.95
CA VAL A 16 -11.81 -8.05 -10.81
C VAL A 16 -12.69 -8.31 -12.03
N LYS A 17 -13.94 -8.74 -11.82
CA LYS A 17 -14.93 -8.86 -12.90
C LYS A 17 -15.21 -7.48 -13.51
N ASN A 18 -15.12 -7.35 -14.84
CA ASN A 18 -15.29 -6.08 -15.57
C ASN A 18 -14.49 -4.91 -14.95
N PRO A 19 -13.15 -4.95 -15.03
CA PRO A 19 -12.29 -4.04 -14.28
C PRO A 19 -12.47 -2.57 -14.70
N LYS A 20 -12.73 -2.31 -15.99
CA LYS A 20 -12.94 -0.95 -16.52
C LYS A 20 -14.09 -0.21 -15.83
N ARG A 21 -15.14 -0.93 -15.42
CA ARG A 21 -16.28 -0.36 -14.68
C ARG A 21 -16.09 -0.49 -13.18
N ASN A 22 -15.72 -1.68 -12.70
CA ASN A 22 -15.81 -2.00 -11.28
C ASN A 22 -14.62 -1.49 -10.46
N VAL A 23 -13.42 -1.35 -11.05
CA VAL A 23 -12.26 -0.80 -10.34
C VAL A 23 -12.50 0.67 -9.96
N PRO A 24 -12.89 1.58 -10.87
CA PRO A 24 -13.17 2.97 -10.48
C PRO A 24 -14.26 3.11 -9.42
N ILE A 25 -15.34 2.33 -9.52
CA ILE A 25 -16.45 2.33 -8.54
C ILE A 25 -15.96 1.85 -7.18
N ALA A 26 -15.20 0.75 -7.14
CA ALA A 26 -14.67 0.19 -5.90
C ALA A 26 -13.67 1.15 -5.22
N THR A 27 -12.80 1.81 -6.00
CA THR A 27 -11.84 2.79 -5.48
C THR A 27 -12.55 3.99 -4.86
N ILE A 28 -13.45 4.65 -5.61
CA ILE A 28 -14.13 5.86 -5.12
C ILE A 28 -15.08 5.50 -3.97
N GLY A 29 -15.89 4.44 -4.14
CA GLY A 29 -16.84 4.00 -3.11
C GLY A 29 -16.14 3.57 -1.82
N GLY A 30 -15.03 2.84 -1.92
CA GLY A 30 -14.25 2.42 -0.76
C GLY A 30 -13.67 3.60 0.01
N VAL A 31 -13.11 4.60 -0.68
CA VAL A 31 -12.59 5.82 -0.05
C VAL A 31 -13.69 6.64 0.60
N LEU A 32 -14.86 6.77 -0.04
CA LEU A 32 -16.00 7.50 0.54
C LEU A 32 -16.54 6.83 1.79
N ILE A 33 -16.72 5.50 1.78
CA ILE A 33 -17.14 4.74 2.97
C ILE A 33 -16.12 4.93 4.09
N ALA A 34 -14.82 4.81 3.78
CA ALA A 34 -13.75 5.02 4.75
C ALA A 34 -13.78 6.42 5.36
N ALA A 35 -13.93 7.46 4.53
CA ALA A 35 -13.96 8.85 4.97
C ALA A 35 -15.16 9.13 5.88
N VAL A 36 -16.36 8.69 5.47
CA VAL A 36 -17.59 8.85 6.25
C VAL A 36 -17.47 8.14 7.60
N CYS A 37 -17.07 6.87 7.60
CA CYS A 37 -16.89 6.11 8.84
C CYS A 37 -15.82 6.75 9.74
N TYR A 38 -14.69 7.20 9.18
CA TYR A 38 -13.61 7.81 9.95
C TYR A 38 -14.06 9.11 10.62
N VAL A 39 -14.64 10.05 9.87
CA VAL A 39 -15.08 11.34 10.42
C VAL A 39 -16.18 11.15 11.46
N LEU A 40 -17.25 10.42 11.11
CA LEU A 40 -18.38 10.26 12.03
C LEU A 40 -17.98 9.53 13.31
N SER A 41 -17.21 8.45 13.20
CA SER A 41 -16.84 7.67 14.38
C SER A 41 -15.87 8.41 15.30
N THR A 42 -14.85 9.08 14.76
CA THR A 42 -13.87 9.80 15.58
C THR A 42 -14.49 11.02 16.25
N THR A 43 -15.32 11.79 15.53
CA THR A 43 -16.07 12.91 16.12
C THR A 43 -17.02 12.45 17.21
N ALA A 44 -17.75 11.34 17.00
CA ALA A 44 -18.64 10.79 18.02
C ALA A 44 -17.86 10.36 19.29
N ILE A 45 -16.75 9.64 19.14
CA ILE A 45 -15.93 9.20 20.28
C ILE A 45 -15.35 10.40 21.04
N MET A 46 -14.86 11.42 20.33
CA MET A 46 -14.36 12.65 20.97
C MET A 46 -15.46 13.41 21.73
N GLY A 47 -16.71 13.29 21.31
CA GLY A 47 -17.87 13.84 22.04
C GLY A 47 -18.33 12.99 23.21
N MET A 48 -18.09 11.68 23.18
CA MET A 48 -18.52 10.73 24.23
C MET A 48 -17.52 10.58 25.38
N ILE A 49 -16.21 10.54 25.08
CA ILE A 49 -15.17 10.24 26.06
C ILE A 49 -14.39 11.52 26.39
N PRO A 50 -14.23 11.88 27.68
CA PRO A 50 -13.38 12.99 28.08
C PRO A 50 -11.95 12.85 27.52
N ASN A 51 -11.40 13.95 27.00
CA ASN A 51 -10.10 13.95 26.32
C ASN A 51 -8.96 13.33 27.16
N ALA A 52 -8.98 13.55 28.49
CA ALA A 52 -7.99 12.97 29.39
C ALA A 52 -7.99 11.43 29.37
N ALA A 53 -9.18 10.81 29.38
CA ALA A 53 -9.33 9.36 29.29
C ALA A 53 -9.05 8.84 27.86
N LEU A 54 -9.50 9.60 26.85
CA LEU A 54 -9.34 9.23 25.44
C LEU A 54 -7.85 9.10 25.04
N ARG A 55 -6.99 10.00 25.52
CA ARG A 55 -5.55 10.01 25.17
C ARG A 55 -4.76 8.81 25.68
N VAL A 56 -5.21 8.17 26.76
CA VAL A 56 -4.53 7.01 27.38
C VAL A 56 -5.21 5.68 27.04
N SER A 57 -6.34 5.72 26.34
CA SER A 57 -7.09 4.53 25.94
C SER A 57 -6.35 3.76 24.85
N ALA A 58 -6.15 2.45 25.08
CA ALA A 58 -5.62 1.53 24.08
C ALA A 58 -6.70 1.08 23.06
N SER A 59 -7.98 1.21 23.40
CA SER A 59 -9.11 0.84 22.53
C SER A 59 -10.29 1.80 22.72
N PRO A 60 -10.23 3.01 22.13
CA PRO A 60 -11.26 4.03 22.33
C PRO A 60 -12.68 3.59 21.97
N PHE A 61 -12.83 2.76 20.94
CA PHE A 61 -14.13 2.20 20.55
C PHE A 61 -14.64 1.17 21.56
N GLY A 62 -13.76 0.32 22.09
CA GLY A 62 -14.12 -0.66 23.12
C GLY A 62 -14.54 0.04 24.41
N ASP A 63 -13.79 1.07 24.81
CA ASP A 63 -14.11 1.86 26.01
C ASP A 63 -15.41 2.65 25.84
N ALA A 64 -15.63 3.27 24.68
CA ALA A 64 -16.89 3.93 24.36
C ALA A 64 -18.09 2.97 24.45
N ALA A 65 -17.95 1.77 23.90
CA ALA A 65 -19.00 0.76 23.91
C ALA A 65 -19.28 0.21 25.32
N ARG A 66 -18.24 0.00 26.14
CA ARG A 66 -18.39 -0.41 27.54
C ARG A 66 -19.12 0.64 28.36
N MET A 67 -18.74 1.92 28.20
CA MET A 67 -19.39 3.02 28.90
C MET A 67 -20.87 3.18 28.49
N ALA A 68 -21.19 2.94 27.22
CA ALA A 68 -22.53 3.18 26.69
C ALA A 68 -23.51 2.00 26.87
N LEU A 69 -23.05 0.75 26.70
CA LEU A 69 -23.90 -0.44 26.67
C LEU A 69 -23.40 -1.61 27.55
N GLY A 70 -22.32 -1.41 28.30
CA GLY A 70 -21.74 -2.43 29.19
C GLY A 70 -20.74 -3.38 28.53
N ASP A 71 -20.23 -4.34 29.31
CA ASP A 71 -19.06 -5.15 28.94
C ASP A 71 -19.25 -6.01 27.69
N THR A 72 -20.46 -6.54 27.48
CA THR A 72 -20.79 -7.33 26.29
C THR A 72 -20.61 -6.52 25.00
N ALA A 73 -20.97 -5.25 25.00
CA ALA A 73 -20.78 -4.38 23.84
C ALA A 73 -19.29 -4.15 23.54
N GLY A 74 -18.47 -3.97 24.59
CA GLY A 74 -17.01 -3.90 24.44
C GLY A 74 -16.40 -5.17 23.83
N ALA A 75 -16.90 -6.35 24.21
CA ALA A 75 -16.47 -7.62 23.63
C ALA A 75 -16.85 -7.73 22.14
N ILE A 76 -18.08 -7.33 21.76
CA ILE A 76 -18.53 -7.31 20.36
C ILE A 76 -17.63 -6.40 19.53
N VAL A 77 -17.34 -5.19 20.00
CA VAL A 77 -16.45 -4.26 19.29
C VAL A 77 -15.05 -4.84 19.11
N SER A 78 -14.51 -5.49 20.15
CA SER A 78 -13.19 -6.13 20.09
C SER A 78 -13.15 -7.26 19.06
N PHE A 79 -14.22 -8.07 18.99
CA PHE A 79 -14.36 -9.11 17.97
C PHE A 79 -14.45 -8.53 16.56
N CYS A 80 -15.27 -7.50 16.36
CA CYS A 80 -15.39 -6.81 15.07
C CYS A 80 -14.06 -6.18 14.62
N ALA A 81 -13.31 -5.57 15.56
CA ALA A 81 -11.99 -5.02 15.27
C ALA A 81 -11.00 -6.11 14.85
N ALA A 82 -10.97 -7.24 15.56
CA ALA A 82 -10.14 -8.39 15.21
C ALA A 82 -10.49 -8.97 13.83
N ALA A 83 -11.79 -9.16 13.56
CA ALA A 83 -12.27 -9.64 12.26
C ALA A 83 -11.89 -8.66 11.12
N GLY A 84 -12.00 -7.35 11.36
CA GLY A 84 -11.56 -6.32 10.42
C GLY A 84 -10.07 -6.41 10.11
N CYS A 85 -9.22 -6.54 11.13
CA CYS A 85 -7.77 -6.70 10.96
C CYS A 85 -7.42 -7.97 10.16
N LEU A 86 -8.02 -9.11 10.50
CA LEU A 86 -7.80 -10.40 9.82
C LEU A 86 -8.27 -10.37 8.36
N GLY A 87 -9.43 -9.78 8.07
CA GLY A 87 -9.89 -9.59 6.70
C GLY A 87 -8.94 -8.69 5.90
N SER A 88 -8.44 -7.63 6.53
CA SER A 88 -7.48 -6.71 5.91
C SER A 88 -6.13 -7.38 5.60
N LEU A 89 -5.71 -8.34 6.43
CA LEU A 89 -4.49 -9.13 6.24
C LEU A 89 -4.58 -9.95 4.95
N GLY A 90 -5.67 -10.71 4.77
CA GLY A 90 -5.91 -11.46 3.54
C GLY A 90 -5.92 -10.58 2.29
N GLY A 91 -6.49 -9.37 2.39
CA GLY A 91 -6.46 -8.38 1.32
C GLY A 91 -5.04 -7.95 0.94
N TRP A 92 -4.18 -7.63 1.91
CA TRP A 92 -2.77 -7.26 1.63
C TRP A 92 -1.96 -8.41 1.05
N THR A 93 -2.16 -9.62 1.56
CA THR A 93 -1.50 -10.82 1.03
C THR A 93 -1.89 -11.07 -0.43
N LEU A 94 -3.15 -10.83 -0.80
CA LEU A 94 -3.58 -10.87 -2.20
C LEU A 94 -2.85 -9.82 -3.05
N LEU A 95 -2.79 -8.56 -2.60
CA LEU A 95 -2.12 -7.48 -3.34
C LEU A 95 -0.64 -7.77 -3.55
N ALA A 96 0.06 -8.25 -2.52
CA ALA A 96 1.46 -8.65 -2.63
C ALA A 96 1.65 -9.73 -3.70
N GLY A 97 0.76 -10.72 -3.75
CA GLY A 97 0.77 -11.76 -4.77
C GLY A 97 0.51 -11.22 -6.19
N GLN A 98 -0.45 -10.31 -6.36
CA GLN A 98 -0.78 -9.74 -7.67
C GLN A 98 0.34 -8.83 -8.21
N THR A 99 0.91 -7.95 -7.38
CA THR A 99 2.03 -7.09 -7.78
C THR A 99 3.26 -7.91 -8.15
N ALA A 100 3.62 -8.90 -7.34
CA ALA A 100 4.76 -9.77 -7.62
C ALA A 100 4.55 -10.61 -8.90
N LYS A 101 3.33 -11.12 -9.11
CA LYS A 101 2.96 -11.84 -10.33
C LYS A 101 3.11 -10.95 -11.56
N ALA A 102 2.50 -9.76 -11.56
CA ALA A 102 2.55 -8.85 -12.70
C ALA A 102 4.00 -8.44 -13.05
N ALA A 103 4.80 -8.10 -12.05
CA ALA A 103 6.21 -7.75 -12.26
C ALA A 103 7.03 -8.95 -12.77
N ALA A 104 6.73 -10.17 -12.32
CA ALA A 104 7.41 -11.39 -12.79
C ALA A 104 6.99 -11.79 -14.21
N ASP A 105 5.72 -11.59 -14.58
CA ASP A 105 5.22 -11.81 -15.94
C ASP A 105 5.95 -10.91 -16.96
N ASP A 106 6.30 -9.68 -16.56
CA ASP A 106 7.11 -8.74 -17.37
C ASP A 106 8.63 -8.98 -17.26
N GLY A 107 9.07 -10.00 -16.51
CA GLY A 107 10.48 -10.30 -16.28
C GLY A 107 11.20 -9.34 -15.32
N LEU A 108 10.50 -8.38 -14.71
CA LEU A 108 11.02 -7.39 -13.77
C LEU A 108 11.07 -7.89 -12.31
N PHE A 109 10.72 -9.16 -12.09
CA PHE A 109 10.80 -9.83 -10.79
C PHE A 109 11.12 -11.33 -10.97
N PRO A 110 11.62 -12.05 -9.95
CA PRO A 110 12.03 -13.44 -10.11
C PRO A 110 10.91 -14.34 -10.68
N PRO A 111 11.21 -15.23 -11.64
CA PRO A 111 10.19 -16.02 -12.35
C PRO A 111 9.30 -16.91 -11.46
N ILE A 112 9.75 -17.24 -10.25
CA ILE A 112 8.97 -18.02 -9.28
C ILE A 112 7.63 -17.35 -8.93
N PHE A 113 7.56 -16.01 -8.97
CA PHE A 113 6.34 -15.26 -8.67
C PHE A 113 5.33 -15.24 -9.82
N ALA A 114 5.76 -15.53 -11.05
CA ALA A 114 4.87 -15.72 -12.21
C ALA A 114 4.22 -17.12 -12.24
N ARG A 115 4.72 -18.08 -11.45
CA ARG A 115 4.21 -19.46 -11.45
C ARG A 115 2.82 -19.53 -10.80
N VAL A 116 1.82 -19.86 -11.60
CA VAL A 116 0.42 -19.97 -11.18
C VAL A 116 -0.11 -21.41 -11.16
N ASN A 117 -1.17 -21.66 -10.39
CA ASN A 117 -1.94 -22.90 -10.43
C ASN A 117 -2.98 -22.89 -11.57
N LYS A 118 -3.80 -23.94 -11.70
CA LYS A 118 -4.88 -24.05 -12.70
C LYS A 118 -5.92 -22.91 -12.64
N ALA A 119 -6.06 -22.25 -11.50
CA ALA A 119 -6.98 -21.13 -11.29
C ALA A 119 -6.33 -19.75 -11.54
N GLY A 120 -5.06 -19.71 -11.98
CA GLY A 120 -4.34 -18.46 -12.21
C GLY A 120 -3.78 -17.79 -10.95
N THR A 121 -3.81 -18.49 -9.79
CA THR A 121 -3.32 -17.94 -8.51
C THR A 121 -1.82 -18.20 -8.34
N PRO A 122 -1.00 -17.19 -7.97
CA PRO A 122 0.45 -17.32 -7.78
C PRO A 122 0.80 -17.99 -6.44
N VAL A 123 0.50 -19.28 -6.29
CA VAL A 123 0.62 -20.03 -5.02
C VAL A 123 2.05 -20.00 -4.46
N ALA A 124 3.07 -20.20 -5.30
CA ALA A 124 4.47 -20.17 -4.87
C ALA A 124 4.86 -18.80 -4.32
N GLY A 125 4.44 -17.72 -4.98
CA GLY A 125 4.66 -16.35 -4.50
C GLY A 125 3.99 -16.09 -3.16
N LEU A 126 2.74 -16.55 -2.97
CA LEU A 126 2.02 -16.42 -1.70
C LEU A 126 2.70 -17.18 -0.55
N ILE A 127 3.24 -18.37 -0.81
CA ILE A 127 4.01 -19.14 0.17
C ILE A 127 5.27 -18.38 0.59
N ILE A 128 6.01 -17.79 -0.35
CA ILE A 128 7.20 -16.99 -0.05
C ILE A 128 6.84 -15.80 0.82
N VAL A 129 5.76 -15.07 0.50
CA VAL A 129 5.25 -13.96 1.32
C VAL A 129 4.93 -14.45 2.74
N GLY A 130 4.26 -15.59 2.89
CA GLY A 130 3.95 -16.18 4.20
C GLY A 130 5.19 -16.57 5.01
N ILE A 131 6.21 -17.13 4.38
CA ILE A 131 7.50 -17.45 5.02
C ILE A 131 8.18 -16.16 5.50
N LEU A 132 8.26 -15.12 4.64
CA LEU A 132 8.86 -13.84 5.01
C LEU A 132 8.12 -13.16 6.16
N MET A 133 6.78 -13.16 6.13
CA MET A 133 5.96 -12.64 7.23
C MET A 133 6.22 -13.40 8.53
N THR A 134 6.34 -14.73 8.48
CA THR A 134 6.64 -15.55 9.65
C THR A 134 8.03 -15.25 10.21
N ILE A 135 9.05 -15.11 9.37
CA ILE A 135 10.41 -14.76 9.78
C ILE A 135 10.44 -13.40 10.48
N PHE A 136 9.81 -12.38 9.89
CA PHE A 136 9.74 -11.06 10.51
C PHE A 136 8.95 -11.05 11.82
N GLN A 137 7.87 -11.83 11.91
CA GLN A 137 7.10 -11.98 13.15
C GLN A 137 7.92 -12.64 14.27
N LEU A 138 8.72 -13.67 13.95
CA LEU A 138 9.63 -14.30 14.90
C LEU A 138 10.77 -13.36 15.31
N SER A 139 11.17 -12.47 14.40
CA SER A 139 12.18 -11.45 14.69
C SER A 139 11.68 -10.38 15.66
N SER A 140 10.36 -10.21 15.84
CA SER A 140 9.75 -9.21 16.73
C SER A 140 9.36 -9.74 18.12
N ILE A 141 9.86 -10.91 18.55
CA ILE A 141 9.44 -11.54 19.83
C ILE A 141 9.83 -10.72 21.07
N SER A 142 10.95 -9.99 21.03
CA SER A 142 11.39 -9.17 22.17
C SER A 142 10.85 -7.73 22.10
N PRO A 143 10.64 -7.04 23.25
CA PRO A 143 10.21 -5.64 23.27
C PRO A 143 11.18 -4.70 22.55
N ASN A 144 12.49 -4.96 22.62
CA ASN A 144 13.49 -4.19 21.87
C ASN A 144 13.37 -4.43 20.37
N ALA A 145 13.17 -5.69 19.95
CA ALA A 145 12.97 -6.01 18.55
C ALA A 145 11.64 -5.49 17.98
N THR A 146 10.60 -5.38 18.82
CA THR A 146 9.32 -4.76 18.44
C THR A 146 9.49 -3.29 18.11
N LYS A 147 10.32 -2.55 18.86
CA LYS A 147 10.61 -1.13 18.57
C LYS A 147 11.33 -0.97 17.22
N GLU A 148 12.34 -1.79 16.95
CA GLU A 148 13.05 -1.80 15.66
C GLU A 148 12.11 -2.15 14.50
N PHE A 149 11.22 -3.13 14.70
CA PHE A 149 10.20 -3.48 13.71
C PHE A 149 9.22 -2.32 13.46
N GLY A 150 8.92 -1.51 14.48
CA GLY A 150 8.10 -0.31 14.35
C GLY A 150 8.68 0.71 13.36
N LEU A 151 10.02 0.87 13.31
CA LEU A 151 10.69 1.70 12.33
C LEU A 151 10.54 1.12 10.92
N VAL A 152 10.79 -0.18 10.75
CA VAL A 152 10.64 -0.88 9.45
C VAL A 152 9.20 -0.78 8.93
N SER A 153 8.22 -0.94 9.81
CA SER A 153 6.80 -0.79 9.49
C SER A 153 6.49 0.64 9.03
N SER A 154 7.01 1.66 9.72
CA SER A 154 6.81 3.07 9.36
C SER A 154 7.44 3.41 8.00
N VAL A 155 8.66 2.93 7.74
CA VAL A 155 9.33 3.05 6.44
C VAL A 155 8.49 2.41 5.32
N SER A 156 7.91 1.25 5.59
CA SER A 156 7.05 0.55 4.61
C SER A 156 5.81 1.35 4.20
N VAL A 157 5.28 2.20 5.10
CA VAL A 157 4.18 3.10 4.76
C VAL A 157 4.62 4.14 3.74
N ILE A 158 5.83 4.70 3.88
CA ILE A 158 6.37 5.68 2.92
C ILE A 158 6.55 5.06 1.53
N PHE A 159 6.91 3.77 1.45
CA PHE A 159 7.01 3.07 0.16
C PHE A 159 5.69 3.01 -0.61
N THR A 160 4.53 3.08 0.05
CA THR A 160 3.24 3.15 -0.64
C THR A 160 3.00 4.48 -1.36
N LEU A 161 3.68 5.56 -0.92
CA LEU A 161 3.53 6.89 -1.52
C LEU A 161 4.26 7.02 -2.87
N VAL A 162 5.34 6.27 -3.08
CA VAL A 162 6.11 6.32 -4.33
C VAL A 162 5.26 5.85 -5.53
N PRO A 163 4.55 4.69 -5.47
CA PRO A 163 3.59 4.31 -6.50
C PRO A 163 2.48 5.34 -6.72
N TYR A 164 2.01 6.03 -5.68
CA TYR A 164 0.98 7.06 -5.84
C TYR A 164 1.48 8.25 -6.66
N LEU A 165 2.71 8.72 -6.40
CA LEU A 165 3.36 9.77 -7.18
C LEU A 165 3.54 9.34 -8.65
N TYR A 166 4.02 8.12 -8.89
CA TYR A 166 4.17 7.60 -10.26
C TYR A 166 2.83 7.40 -10.96
N THR A 167 1.77 7.04 -10.24
CA THR A 167 0.42 6.92 -10.81
C THR A 167 -0.11 8.29 -11.23
N CYS A 168 0.10 9.32 -10.42
CA CYS A 168 -0.26 10.71 -10.76
C CYS A 168 0.50 11.19 -12.00
N ALA A 169 1.81 10.95 -12.06
CA ALA A 169 2.62 11.29 -13.23
C ALA A 169 2.17 10.50 -14.48
N ALA A 170 1.95 9.20 -14.35
CA ALA A 170 1.48 8.34 -15.43
C ALA A 170 0.11 8.76 -15.97
N LEU A 171 -0.81 9.21 -15.10
CA LEU A 171 -2.11 9.75 -15.54
C LEU A 171 -1.92 10.96 -16.47
N LEU A 172 -1.05 11.90 -16.11
CA LEU A 172 -0.80 13.08 -16.94
C LEU A 172 -0.02 12.76 -18.22
N LEU A 173 0.98 11.88 -18.13
CA LEU A 173 1.87 11.53 -19.25
C LEU A 173 1.22 10.58 -20.26
N LEU A 174 0.38 9.65 -19.82
CA LEU A 174 -0.29 8.68 -20.71
C LEU A 174 -1.73 9.10 -21.04
N GLY A 175 -2.39 9.84 -20.14
CA GLY A 175 -3.80 10.21 -20.25
C GLY A 175 -4.08 11.53 -20.96
N HIS A 176 -3.08 12.35 -21.28
CA HIS A 176 -3.30 13.71 -21.81
C HIS A 176 -4.19 13.77 -23.06
N GLY A 177 -4.14 12.74 -23.91
CA GLY A 177 -4.97 12.65 -25.12
C GLY A 177 -6.46 12.37 -24.84
N HIS A 178 -6.80 11.87 -23.65
CA HIS A 178 -8.15 11.44 -23.28
C HIS A 178 -8.91 12.48 -22.45
N PHE A 179 -8.27 13.57 -22.02
CA PHE A 179 -8.88 14.55 -21.11
C PHE A 179 -9.87 15.50 -21.79
N GLY A 180 -9.74 15.73 -23.10
CA GLY A 180 -10.58 16.67 -23.85
C GLY A 180 -10.69 18.05 -23.16
N LYS A 181 -11.91 18.57 -23.04
CA LYS A 181 -12.20 19.86 -22.37
C LYS A 181 -12.06 19.81 -20.85
N ALA A 182 -12.03 18.63 -20.24
CA ALA A 182 -11.90 18.45 -18.79
C ALA A 182 -10.44 18.48 -18.30
N ARG A 183 -9.46 18.73 -19.19
CA ARG A 183 -8.03 18.86 -18.85
C ARG A 183 -7.72 19.69 -17.59
N PRO A 184 -8.28 20.91 -17.38
CA PRO A 184 -7.98 21.66 -16.16
C PRO A 184 -8.43 20.94 -14.88
N ALA A 185 -9.54 20.19 -14.92
CA ALA A 185 -10.00 19.41 -13.79
C ALA A 185 -9.04 18.25 -13.48
N TYR A 186 -8.60 17.50 -14.49
CA TYR A 186 -7.61 16.43 -14.32
C TYR A 186 -6.29 16.96 -13.76
N LEU A 187 -5.82 18.12 -14.24
CA LEU A 187 -4.62 18.77 -13.70
C LEU A 187 -4.81 19.15 -12.23
N ALA A 188 -5.91 19.83 -11.88
CA ALA A 188 -6.18 20.22 -10.49
C ALA A 188 -6.25 19.01 -9.55
N VAL A 189 -7.00 17.97 -9.91
CA VAL A 189 -7.13 16.73 -9.11
C VAL A 189 -5.78 16.05 -8.93
N THR A 190 -4.98 15.96 -10.01
CA THR A 190 -3.67 15.31 -9.95
C THR A 190 -2.67 16.12 -9.12
N THR A 191 -2.71 17.46 -9.20
CA THR A 191 -1.91 18.34 -8.36
C THR A 191 -2.28 18.18 -6.88
N ILE A 192 -3.56 18.09 -6.54
CA ILE A 192 -4.01 17.83 -5.15
C ILE A 192 -3.47 16.48 -4.67
N ALA A 193 -3.52 15.43 -5.51
CA ALA A 193 -2.98 14.11 -5.16
C ALA A 193 -1.45 14.15 -4.97
N PHE A 194 -0.73 14.91 -5.80
CA PHE A 194 0.72 15.15 -5.63
C PHE A 194 1.02 15.87 -4.31
N LEU A 195 0.30 16.95 -4.01
CA LEU A 195 0.45 17.71 -2.78
C LEU A 195 0.16 16.84 -1.55
N TYR A 196 -0.87 15.98 -1.62
CA TYR A 196 -1.17 15.02 -0.56
C TYR A 196 0.02 14.09 -0.27
N CYS A 197 0.63 13.51 -1.31
CA CYS A 197 1.78 12.62 -1.16
C CYS A 197 3.00 13.36 -0.59
N ILE A 198 3.31 14.55 -1.10
CA ILE A 198 4.43 15.36 -0.60
C ILE A 198 4.18 15.76 0.86
N TRP A 199 2.97 16.20 1.19
CA TRP A 199 2.60 16.60 2.55
C TRP A 199 2.71 15.44 3.55
N ALA A 200 2.34 14.22 3.14
CA ALA A 200 2.50 13.02 3.95
C ALA A 200 3.99 12.73 4.26
N VAL A 201 4.88 12.92 3.29
CA VAL A 201 6.33 12.76 3.50
C VAL A 201 6.89 13.87 4.40
N VAL A 202 6.47 15.12 4.20
CA VAL A 202 6.88 16.27 5.03
C VAL A 202 6.47 16.08 6.50
N GLY A 203 5.31 15.46 6.76
CA GLY A 203 4.85 15.12 8.11
C GLY A 203 5.46 13.84 8.70
N SER A 204 6.26 13.10 7.94
CA SER A 204 6.90 11.87 8.40
C SER A 204 8.21 12.15 9.14
N GLY A 205 8.63 11.22 9.99
CA GLY A 205 9.91 11.37 10.70
C GLY A 205 11.11 11.29 9.76
N ALA A 206 12.15 12.07 10.06
CA ALA A 206 13.33 12.19 9.20
C ALA A 206 14.09 10.86 9.04
N LYS A 207 14.10 10.02 10.08
CA LYS A 207 14.78 8.71 10.04
C LYS A 207 14.09 7.76 9.07
N GLU A 208 12.76 7.75 9.09
CA GLU A 208 11.91 6.93 8.23
C GLU A 208 12.10 7.33 6.75
N VAL A 209 12.12 8.63 6.46
CA VAL A 209 12.37 9.16 5.12
C VAL A 209 13.79 8.81 4.64
N MET A 210 14.80 8.96 5.51
CA MET A 210 16.19 8.59 5.19
C MET A 210 16.31 7.11 4.84
N TRP A 211 15.76 6.21 5.65
CA TRP A 211 15.80 4.77 5.35
C TRP A 211 15.02 4.43 4.08
N SER A 212 13.90 5.12 3.82
CA SER A 212 13.16 4.97 2.57
C SER A 212 14.01 5.32 1.35
N PHE A 213 14.76 6.43 1.44
CA PHE A 213 15.68 6.86 0.38
C PHE A 213 16.83 5.87 0.17
N VAL A 214 17.44 5.37 1.24
CA VAL A 214 18.48 4.33 1.17
C VAL A 214 17.96 3.09 0.46
N THR A 215 16.75 2.62 0.78
CA THR A 215 16.16 1.47 0.11
C THR A 215 15.93 1.72 -1.39
N LEU A 216 15.51 2.93 -1.80
CA LEU A 216 15.40 3.28 -3.22
C LEU A 216 16.74 3.21 -3.95
N MET A 217 17.83 3.66 -3.30
CA MET A 217 19.19 3.52 -3.87
C MET A 217 19.58 2.05 -4.03
N VAL A 218 19.29 1.21 -3.02
CA VAL A 218 19.56 -0.23 -3.07
C VAL A 218 18.75 -0.90 -4.19
N ILE A 219 17.46 -0.57 -4.34
CA ILE A 219 16.61 -1.09 -5.42
C ILE A 219 17.21 -0.72 -6.79
N THR A 220 17.65 0.53 -6.95
CA THR A 220 18.26 1.01 -8.20
C THR A 220 19.57 0.27 -8.50
N ALA A 221 20.42 0.07 -7.50
CA ALA A 221 21.65 -0.69 -7.63
C ALA A 221 21.37 -2.17 -8.00
N MET A 222 20.39 -2.80 -7.33
CA MET A 222 19.96 -4.16 -7.64
C MET A 222 19.44 -4.29 -9.07
N TYR A 223 18.69 -3.30 -9.57
CA TYR A 223 18.22 -3.28 -10.96
C TYR A 223 19.41 -3.24 -11.93
N ALA A 224 20.35 -2.31 -11.74
CA ALA A 224 21.52 -2.20 -12.61
C ALA A 224 22.37 -3.47 -12.62
N LEU A 225 22.58 -4.10 -11.45
CA LEU A 225 23.39 -5.33 -11.34
C LEU A 225 22.72 -6.55 -11.95
N ASN A 226 21.40 -6.72 -11.75
CA ASN A 226 20.69 -7.91 -12.22
C ASN A 226 20.20 -7.81 -13.69
N TYR A 227 19.98 -6.60 -14.20
CA TYR A 227 19.37 -6.37 -15.52
C TYR A 227 20.32 -5.75 -16.57
N ASN A 228 21.62 -5.58 -16.30
CA ASN A 228 22.55 -4.91 -17.23
C ASN A 228 22.54 -5.45 -18.68
N ARG A 229 22.37 -6.76 -18.88
CA ARG A 229 22.31 -7.41 -20.21
C ARG A 229 20.90 -7.53 -20.78
N LEU A 230 19.89 -7.38 -19.94
CA LEU A 230 18.47 -7.53 -20.28
C LEU A 230 17.80 -6.17 -20.55
N HIS A 231 18.37 -5.10 -19.99
CA HIS A 231 17.84 -3.75 -20.09
C HIS A 231 17.96 -3.20 -21.51
N LYS A 232 16.87 -2.57 -21.98
CA LYS A 232 16.81 -1.92 -23.28
C LYS A 232 17.06 -0.42 -23.11
N ASN A 233 18.29 0.01 -23.40
CA ASN A 233 18.66 1.42 -23.32
C ASN A 233 17.88 2.25 -24.37
N PRO A 234 17.24 3.36 -23.99
CA PRO A 234 16.58 4.25 -24.94
C PRO A 234 17.52 4.83 -26.01
N TYR A 235 18.79 5.02 -25.65
CA TYR A 235 19.86 5.48 -26.54
C TYR A 235 21.06 4.52 -26.41
N PRO A 236 21.10 3.42 -27.17
CA PRO A 236 22.17 2.43 -27.08
C PRO A 236 23.49 2.95 -27.69
N LEU A 237 24.61 2.49 -27.14
CA LEU A 237 25.93 2.72 -27.73
C LEU A 237 26.16 1.75 -28.89
N ASP A 238 26.93 2.17 -29.89
CA ASP A 238 27.38 1.27 -30.95
C ASP A 238 28.18 0.10 -30.38
N ALA A 239 28.08 -1.06 -31.03
CA ALA A 239 28.89 -2.21 -30.65
C ALA A 239 30.38 -1.86 -30.80
N PRO A 240 31.25 -2.28 -29.86
CA PRO A 240 32.68 -2.03 -29.98
C PRO A 240 33.18 -2.64 -31.29
N ILE A 241 33.92 -1.85 -32.08
CA ILE A 241 34.52 -2.28 -33.34
C ILE A 241 35.40 -3.49 -33.03
N SER A 242 35.08 -4.65 -33.62
CA SER A 242 35.94 -5.83 -33.62
C SER A 242 37.31 -5.41 -34.11
N LYS A 243 38.32 -5.42 -33.24
CA LYS A 243 39.71 -5.43 -33.70
C LYS A 243 40.00 -6.89 -34.06
N ASP A 244 39.84 -7.18 -35.35
CA ASP A 244 40.33 -8.41 -35.98
C ASP A 244 41.84 -8.57 -35.78
#